data_AF-A0A2V5UVM0-F1
#
_entry.id   AF-A0A2V5UVM0-F1
#
_cell.length_a   1.000
_cell.length_b   1.000
_cell.length_c   1.000
_cell.angle_alpha   90.00
_cell.angle_beta   90.00
_cell.angle_gamma   90.00
#
_symmetry.space_group_name_H-M   'P 1'
#
loop_
_entity.id
_entity.type
_entity.pdbx_description
1 polymer ?
#
loop_
_entity_poly.entity_id
_entity_poly.type
_entity_poly.pdbx_seq_one_letter_code
_entity_poly.pdbx_strand_id
1 'polypeptide(L)' 'YYSGPGYEYDGSVVAQVQSRLAELGYYDGIIDGIMRPQTRAAISAYESTHNLVVDGMINAQLLRRMGLA' A
#
# COMPACT_ATOMS: atom_id res chain seq x y z
N TYR A 1 15.07 12.40 -5.68
CA TYR A 1 14.16 11.28 -5.40
C TYR A 1 14.99 10.17 -4.79
N TYR A 2 14.67 9.74 -3.58
CA TYR A 2 15.47 8.75 -2.84
C TYR A 2 15.39 7.38 -3.54
N SER A 3 16.36 7.10 -4.41
CA SER A 3 16.63 5.77 -4.94
C SER A 3 17.71 5.13 -4.06
N GLY A 4 17.30 4.27 -3.14
CA GLY A 4 18.16 3.42 -2.33
C GLY A 4 17.96 1.95 -2.75
N PRO A 5 19.03 1.14 -2.82
CA PRO A 5 18.96 -0.21 -3.38
C PRO A 5 18.22 -1.17 -2.41
N GLY A 6 17.25 -1.92 -2.93
CA GLY A 6 16.84 -3.20 -2.35
C GLY A 6 15.41 -3.35 -1.81
N TYR A 7 14.57 -2.30 -1.79
CA TYR A 7 13.15 -2.40 -1.45
C TYR A 7 12.31 -1.54 -2.39
N GLU A 8 12.52 -1.73 -3.70
CA GLU A 8 11.77 -1.00 -4.71
C GLU A 8 10.40 -1.67 -4.84
N TYR A 9 9.40 -1.12 -4.16
CA TYR A 9 8.07 -1.22 -4.74
C TYR A 9 8.18 -0.55 -6.10
N ASP A 10 7.88 -1.28 -7.18
CA ASP A 10 7.60 -0.63 -8.45
C ASP A 10 6.56 0.45 -8.14
N GLY A 11 6.82 1.70 -8.53
CA GLY A 11 5.88 2.81 -8.32
C GLY A 11 4.49 2.46 -8.87
N SER A 12 4.42 1.58 -9.86
CA SER A 12 3.18 0.99 -10.38
C SER A 12 2.41 0.18 -9.33
N VAL A 13 3.09 -0.61 -8.49
CA VAL A 13 2.48 -1.43 -7.43
C VAL A 13 2.01 -0.53 -6.28
N VAL A 14 2.80 0.47 -5.89
CA VAL A 14 2.37 1.43 -4.86
C VAL A 14 1.13 2.18 -5.33
N ALA A 15 1.09 2.62 -6.59
CA ALA A 15 -0.06 3.32 -7.15
C ALA A 15 -1.30 2.42 -7.19
N GLN A 16 -1.16 1.14 -7.54
CA GLN A 16 -2.25 0.17 -7.49
C GLN A 16 -2.79 -0.02 -6.07
N VAL A 17 -1.90 -0.14 -5.08
CA VAL A 17 -2.29 -0.24 -3.66
C VAL A 17 -2.99 1.03 -3.20
N GLN A 18 -2.44 2.21 -3.50
CA GLN A 18 -3.06 3.51 -3.18
C GLN A 18 -4.46 3.63 -3.81
N SER A 19 -4.62 3.25 -5.09
CA SER A 19 -5.92 3.24 -5.77
C SER A 19 -6.90 2.32 -5.09
N ARG A 20 -6.47 1.10 -4.76
CA ARG A 20 -7.35 0.11 -4.12
C ARG A 20 -7.77 0.55 -2.71
N LEU A 21 -6.84 1.13 -1.94
CA LEU A 21 -7.15 1.68 -0.63
C LEU A 21 -8.12 2.85 -0.73
N ALA A 22 -8.02 3.68 -1.77
CA ALA A 22 -8.95 4.79 -2.00
C ALA A 22 -10.36 4.31 -2.36
N GLU A 23 -10.48 3.33 -3.26
CA GLU A 23 -11.75 2.69 -3.61
C GLU A 23 -12.47 2.10 -2.38
N LEU A 24 -11.69 1.57 -1.43
CA LEU A 24 -12.17 0.96 -0.20
C LEU A 24 -12.37 1.96 0.94
N GLY A 25 -12.05 3.24 0.74
CA GLY A 25 -12.23 4.30 1.72
C GLY A 25 -11.13 4.39 2.81
N TYR A 26 -10.00 3.73 2.63
CA TYR A 26 -8.85 3.78 3.56
C TYR A 26 -7.84 4.87 3.21
N TYR A 27 -7.85 5.39 1.98
CA TYR A 27 -6.87 6.36 1.49
C TYR A 27 -7.54 7.52 0.75
N ASP A 28 -7.21 8.74 1.14
CA ASP A 28 -7.73 10.01 0.59
C ASP A 28 -6.62 10.89 0.01
N GLY A 29 -5.39 10.36 -0.07
CA GLY A 29 -4.22 11.06 -0.60
C GLY A 29 -4.06 10.93 -2.12
N ILE A 30 -2.95 11.47 -2.63
CA ILE A 30 -2.62 11.43 -4.06
C ILE A 30 -2.11 10.03 -4.43
N ILE A 31 -2.67 9.45 -5.49
CA ILE A 31 -2.18 8.20 -6.09
C ILE A 31 -0.97 8.53 -6.96
N ASP A 32 0.20 8.69 -6.33
CA ASP A 32 1.46 9.09 -6.97
C ASP A 32 2.48 7.94 -7.08
N GLY A 33 2.15 6.75 -6.55
CA GLY A 33 3.07 5.62 -6.50
C GLY A 33 4.21 5.80 -5.49
N ILE A 34 4.09 6.74 -4.56
CA ILE A 34 5.12 7.03 -3.56
C ILE A 34 4.65 6.55 -2.18
N MET A 35 5.47 5.71 -1.56
CA MET A 35 5.20 5.18 -0.22
C MET A 35 5.41 6.27 0.85
N ARG A 36 4.36 7.04 1.13
CA ARG A 36 4.34 8.11 2.15
C ARG A 36 3.76 7.61 3.48
N PRO A 37 3.94 8.35 4.59
CA PRO A 37 3.33 8.00 5.88
C PRO A 37 1.81 7.78 5.81
N GLN A 38 1.11 8.55 4.98
CA GLN A 38 -0.33 8.39 4.76
C GLN A 38 -0.68 7.07 4.06
N THR A 39 0.10 6.66 3.05
CA THR A 39 -0.08 5.35 2.39
C THR A 39 0.18 4.21 3.37
N ARG A 40 1.22 4.33 4.20
CA ARG A 40 1.51 3.36 5.27
C ARG A 40 0.37 3.26 6.29
N ALA A 41 -0.17 4.39 6.73
CA ALA A 41 -1.30 4.40 7.66
C ALA A 41 -2.55 3.75 7.06
N ALA A 42 -2.84 4.01 5.78
CA ALA A 42 -3.95 3.39 5.07
C ALA A 42 -3.77 1.87 4.92
N ILE A 43 -2.55 1.40 4.64
CA ILE A 43 -2.24 -0.04 4.62
C ILE A 43 -2.49 -0.66 6.00
N SER A 44 -1.97 -0.05 7.07
CA SER A 44 -2.16 -0.58 8.42
C SER A 44 -3.64 -0.62 8.83
N ALA A 45 -4.43 0.38 8.45
CA ALA A 45 -5.88 0.37 8.68
C ALA A 45 -6.57 -0.77 7.91
N TYR A 46 -6.23 -0.96 6.64
CA TYR A 46 -6.73 -2.09 5.84
C TYR A 46 -6.32 -3.45 6.44
N GLU A 47 -5.07 -3.60 6.85
CA GLU A 47 -4.56 -4.82 7.48
C GLU A 47 -5.34 -5.16 8.75
N SER A 48 -5.54 -4.16 9.62
CA SER A 48 -6.26 -4.33 10.89
C SER A 48 -7.71 -4.77 10.70
N THR A 49 -8.40 -4.23 9.69
CA THR A 49 -9.81 -4.56 9.39
C THR A 49 -9.97 -5.92 8.71
N HIS A 50 -8.92 -6.41 8.04
CA HIS A 50 -8.94 -7.67 7.28
C HIS A 50 -8.24 -8.83 8.01
N ASN A 51 -7.91 -8.66 9.29
CA ASN A 51 -7.19 -9.65 10.12
C ASN A 51 -5.86 -10.09 9.50
N LEU A 52 -5.13 -9.15 8.90
CA LEU A 52 -3.77 -9.35 8.40
C LEU A 52 -2.75 -8.97 9.49
N VAL A 53 -1.49 -9.37 9.29
CA VAL A 53 -0.39 -8.83 10.09
C VAL A 53 -0.27 -7.35 9.80
N VAL A 54 -0.38 -6.51 10.83
CA VAL A 54 -0.33 -5.05 10.69
C VAL A 54 1.13 -4.59 10.74
N ASP A 55 1.78 -4.47 9.59
CA ASP A 55 3.15 -3.96 9.46
C ASP A 55 3.22 -2.65 8.65
N GLY A 56 2.13 -2.31 7.95
CA GLY A 56 2.02 -1.12 7.10
C GLY A 56 2.91 -1.17 5.86
N MET A 57 3.34 -2.37 5.45
CA MET A 57 4.20 -2.59 4.31
C MET A 57 3.41 -3.29 3.21
N ILE A 58 3.71 -2.96 1.94
CA ILE A 58 3.20 -3.75 0.83
C ILE A 58 3.96 -5.07 0.85
N ASN A 59 3.23 -6.17 1.00
CA ASN A 59 3.78 -7.53 0.98
C ASN A 59 2.90 -8.43 0.12
N ALA A 60 3.37 -9.64 -0.20
CA ALA A 60 2.64 -10.56 -1.08
C ALA A 60 1.25 -10.94 -0.53
N GLN A 61 1.09 -10.99 0.80
CA GLN A 61 -0.19 -11.30 1.42
C GLN A 61 -1.20 -10.15 1.23
N LEU A 62 -0.75 -8.91 1.42
CA LEU A 62 -1.54 -7.70 1.14
C LEU A 62 -1.98 -7.67 -0.33
N LEU A 63 -1.04 -7.86 -1.27
CA LEU A 63 -1.33 -7.83 -2.70
C LEU A 63 -2.32 -8.93 -3.10
N ARG A 64 -2.14 -10.15 -2.59
CA ARG A 64 -3.11 -11.24 -2.81
C ARG A 64 -4.49 -10.91 -2.26
N ARG A 65 -4.57 -10.27 -1.08
CA ARG A 65 -5.85 -9.87 -0.48
C ARG A 65 -6.55 -8.79 -1.30
N MET A 66 -5.77 -7.89 -1.92
CA MET A 66 -6.26 -6.83 -2.80
C MET A 66 -6.53 -7.28 -4.23
N GLY A 67 -6.11 -8.49 -4.63
CA GLY A 67 -6.23 -8.99 -6.01
C GLY A 67 -5.21 -8.40 -6.98
N LEU A 68 -4.04 -7.99 -6.47
CA LEU A 68 -2.96 -7.31 -7.20
C LEU A 68 -1.71 -8.20 -7.41
N ALA A 69 -1.82 -9.50 -7.17
CA ALA A 69 -0.73 -10.47 -7.23
C ALA A 69 -0.90 -11.47 -8.38
#